data_AF-A0A7K0CLW2-F1
#
_entry.id   AF-A0A7K0CLW2-F1
#
_cell.length_a   1.000
_cell.length_b   1.000
_cell.length_c   1.000
_cell.angle_alpha   90.00
_cell.angle_beta   90.00
_cell.angle_gamma   90.00
#
_symmetry.space_group_name_H-M   'P 1'
#
loop_
_entity.id
_entity.type
_entity.pdbx_description
1 polymer ?
#
loop_
_entity_poly.entity_id
_entity_poly.type
_entity_poly.pdbx_seq_one_letter_code
_entity_poly.pdbx_strand_id
1 'polypeptide(L)'
;MDVTEADLADELADYHRKYAKRVPLGLSDLCGPSQGLIEPPFTVVWSGLRVFDLSDPRQRLSLYRNVLAEGMREDICALLNRRLLEEQWPLLRRVLVPAARRVWERRFPELAALPEMTRPAFLDAAA
;
A
#
# COMPACT_ATOMS: atom_id res chain seq x y z
N MET A 1 30.86 5.52 -13.84
CA MET A 1 30.67 5.85 -12.41
C MET A 1 30.29 4.53 -11.77
N ASP A 2 31.26 3.84 -11.17
CA ASP A 2 31.04 2.53 -10.54
C ASP A 2 30.39 2.76 -9.18
N VAL A 3 29.08 2.54 -9.11
CA VAL A 3 28.34 2.52 -7.84
C VAL A 3 28.73 1.25 -7.11
N THR A 4 29.26 1.36 -5.91
CA THR A 4 29.67 0.19 -5.13
C THR A 4 28.47 -0.46 -4.44
N GLU A 5 28.61 -1.72 -4.04
CA GLU A 5 27.56 -2.43 -3.27
C GLU A 5 27.22 -1.72 -1.95
N ALA A 6 28.22 -1.08 -1.32
CA ALA A 6 28.04 -0.28 -0.11
C ALA A 6 27.18 0.97 -0.37
N ASP A 7 27.38 1.66 -1.49
CA ASP A 7 26.59 2.84 -1.85
C ASP A 7 25.11 2.48 -2.08
N LEU A 8 24.84 1.35 -2.74
CA LEU A 8 23.47 0.84 -2.93
C LEU A 8 22.80 0.45 -1.62
N ALA A 9 23.56 -0.16 -0.69
CA ALA A 9 23.05 -0.54 0.62
C ALA A 9 22.67 0.70 1.45
N ASP A 10 23.48 1.75 1.41
CA ASP A 10 23.20 3.02 2.08
C ASP A 10 22.01 3.75 1.46
N GLU A 11 21.90 3.80 0.13
CA GLU A 11 20.76 4.38 -0.57
C GLU A 11 19.45 3.64 -0.22
N LEU A 12 19.48 2.31 -0.20
CA LEU A 12 18.34 1.49 0.20
C LEU A 12 17.97 1.70 1.69
N ALA A 13 18.96 1.85 2.56
CA ALA A 13 18.74 2.14 3.97
C ALA A 13 18.11 3.53 4.17
N ASP A 14 18.54 4.53 3.40
CA ASP A 14 17.94 5.87 3.40
C ASP A 14 16.51 5.84 2.84
N TYR A 15 16.27 5.11 1.75
CA TYR A 15 14.92 4.89 1.22
C TYR A 15 14.00 4.27 2.29
N HIS A 16 14.44 3.20 2.97
CA HIS A 16 13.67 2.58 4.05
C HIS A 16 13.34 3.58 5.15
N ARG A 17 14.33 4.38 5.58
CA ARG A 17 14.17 5.38 6.65
C ARG A 17 13.20 6.48 6.26
N LYS A 18 13.29 6.99 5.03
CA LYS A 18 12.37 8.00 4.48
C LYS A 18 10.95 7.44 4.37
N TYR A 19 10.80 6.25 3.82
CA TYR A 19 9.49 5.60 3.67
C TYR A 19 8.85 5.30 5.03
N ALA A 20 9.61 4.82 6.02
CA ALA A 20 9.10 4.52 7.36
C ALA A 20 8.44 5.71 8.07
N LYS A 21 8.84 6.95 7.75
CA LYS A 21 8.21 8.16 8.29
C LYS A 21 6.75 8.33 7.82
N ARG A 22 6.38 7.74 6.68
CA ARG A 22 5.01 7.78 6.11
C ARG A 22 4.07 6.77 6.78
N VAL A 23 4.61 5.70 7.36
CA VAL A 23 3.80 4.62 7.95
C VAL A 23 3.17 5.07 9.28
N PRO A 24 1.86 4.83 9.50
CA PRO A 24 1.15 5.23 10.73
C PRO A 24 1.71 4.59 12.00
N LEU A 25 1.29 5.09 13.17
CA LEU A 25 1.71 4.54 14.45
C LEU A 25 0.95 3.26 14.83
N GLY A 26 -0.24 3.07 14.31
CA GLY A 26 -1.04 1.87 14.49
C GLY A 26 -1.90 1.58 13.27
N LEU A 27 -2.29 0.32 13.07
CA LEU A 27 -3.36 0.01 12.12
C LEU A 27 -4.70 0.64 12.53
N SER A 28 -4.89 0.97 13.81
CA SER A 28 -6.04 1.73 14.31
C SER A 28 -6.13 3.14 13.73
N ASP A 29 -5.02 3.70 13.26
CA ASP A 29 -4.99 5.06 12.66
C ASP A 29 -5.56 5.06 11.23
N LEU A 30 -5.83 3.87 10.66
CA LEU A 30 -6.38 3.69 9.32
C LEU A 30 -7.91 3.85 9.37
N CYS A 31 -8.35 5.10 9.37
CA CYS A 31 -9.74 5.51 9.52
C CYS A 31 -10.44 5.81 8.18
N GLY A 32 -9.82 5.42 7.06
CA GLY A 32 -10.39 5.63 5.75
C GLY A 32 -11.72 4.91 5.51
N PRO A 33 -12.48 5.36 4.50
CA PRO A 33 -13.79 4.81 4.18
C PRO A 33 -13.69 3.35 3.73
N SER A 34 -14.73 2.57 4.01
CA SER A 34 -14.81 1.16 3.63
C SER A 34 -15.67 0.88 2.39
N GLN A 35 -16.38 1.89 1.90
CA GLN A 35 -17.32 1.79 0.79
C GLN A 35 -17.54 3.16 0.14
N GLY A 36 -18.14 3.17 -1.04
CA GLY A 36 -18.43 4.38 -1.80
C GLY A 36 -17.31 4.78 -2.77
N LEU A 37 -17.47 5.97 -3.35
CA LEU A 37 -16.58 6.52 -4.35
C LEU A 37 -15.54 7.42 -3.69
N ILE A 38 -14.27 7.23 -4.04
CA ILE A 38 -13.14 7.99 -3.51
C ILE A 38 -12.39 8.70 -4.62
N GLU A 39 -12.22 10.00 -4.47
CA GLU A 39 -11.29 10.80 -5.25
C GLU A 39 -10.07 11.15 -4.40
N PRO A 40 -8.93 10.45 -4.57
CA PRO A 40 -7.75 10.73 -3.77
C PRO A 40 -7.08 12.05 -4.20
N PRO A 41 -6.27 12.67 -3.30
CA PRO A 41 -5.48 13.85 -3.65
C PRO A 41 -4.57 13.61 -4.85
N PHE A 42 -4.27 14.69 -5.58
CA PHE A 42 -3.39 14.61 -6.75
C PHE A 42 -2.01 14.07 -6.40
N THR A 43 -1.52 14.29 -5.18
CA THR A 43 -0.24 13.75 -4.67
C THR A 43 -0.20 12.23 -4.65
N VAL A 44 -1.35 11.56 -4.59
CA VAL A 44 -1.47 10.08 -4.54
C VAL A 44 -1.72 9.49 -5.93
N VAL A 45 -2.56 10.13 -6.75
CA VAL A 45 -2.87 9.67 -8.12
C VAL A 45 -2.75 10.84 -9.09
N TRP A 46 -1.68 10.86 -9.88
CA TRP A 46 -1.30 12.04 -10.66
C TRP A 46 -2.03 12.10 -12.02
N SER A 47 -2.51 10.96 -12.54
CA SER A 47 -3.25 10.89 -13.80
C SER A 47 -4.09 9.59 -13.89
N GLY A 48 -4.98 9.50 -14.89
CA GLY A 48 -5.80 8.32 -15.14
C GLY A 48 -7.16 8.33 -14.42
N LEU A 49 -7.63 7.16 -13.97
CA LEU A 49 -8.86 7.03 -13.19
C LEU A 49 -8.70 7.77 -11.85
N ARG A 50 -9.53 8.79 -11.63
CA ARG A 50 -9.49 9.65 -10.45
C ARG A 50 -10.57 9.36 -9.43
N VAL A 51 -11.59 8.58 -9.80
CA VAL A 51 -12.65 8.15 -8.89
C VAL A 51 -12.59 6.64 -8.79
N PHE A 52 -12.42 6.13 -7.57
CA PHE A 52 -12.32 4.71 -7.28
C PHE A 52 -13.57 4.27 -6.53
N ASP A 53 -14.28 3.27 -7.06
CA ASP A 53 -15.35 2.60 -6.32
C ASP A 53 -14.76 1.53 -5.39
N LEU A 54 -14.92 1.71 -4.08
CA LEU A 54 -14.46 0.75 -3.08
C LEU A 54 -15.27 -0.56 -3.10
N SER A 55 -16.43 -0.57 -3.75
CA SER A 55 -17.26 -1.77 -3.97
C SER A 55 -16.69 -2.67 -5.06
N ASP A 56 -15.90 -2.11 -5.99
CA ASP A 56 -15.17 -2.85 -7.02
C ASP A 56 -13.81 -3.33 -6.45
N PRO A 57 -13.58 -4.64 -6.29
CA PRO A 57 -12.34 -5.17 -5.72
C PRO A 57 -11.07 -4.75 -6.48
N ARG A 58 -11.15 -4.56 -7.81
CA ARG A 58 -10.00 -4.16 -8.62
C ARG A 58 -9.67 -2.70 -8.41
N GLN A 59 -10.67 -1.83 -8.41
CA GLN A 59 -10.48 -0.41 -8.14
C GLN A 59 -10.00 -0.18 -6.72
N ARG A 60 -10.59 -0.87 -5.73
CA ARG A 60 -10.12 -0.83 -4.34
C ARG A 60 -8.66 -1.25 -4.20
N LEU A 61 -8.26 -2.37 -4.82
CA LEU A 61 -6.87 -2.84 -4.80
C LEU A 61 -5.92 -1.83 -5.46
N SER A 62 -6.34 -1.22 -6.57
CA SER A 62 -5.58 -0.20 -7.29
C SER A 62 -5.37 1.05 -6.44
N LEU A 63 -6.43 1.55 -5.78
CA LEU A 63 -6.35 2.68 -4.85
C LEU A 63 -5.36 2.40 -3.73
N TYR A 64 -5.49 1.25 -3.04
CA TYR A 64 -4.60 0.92 -1.93
C TYR A 64 -3.15 0.76 -2.34
N ARG A 65 -2.89 0.18 -3.52
CA ARG A 65 -1.54 0.14 -4.07
C ARG A 65 -0.96 1.53 -4.27
N ASN A 66 -1.73 2.46 -4.85
CA ASN A 66 -1.27 3.83 -5.09
C ASN A 66 -1.04 4.59 -3.76
N VAL A 67 -1.94 4.47 -2.79
CA VAL A 67 -1.78 5.08 -1.47
C VAL A 67 -0.55 4.55 -0.75
N LEU A 68 -0.26 3.25 -0.84
CA LEU A 68 0.94 2.67 -0.23
C LEU A 68 2.24 3.07 -0.93
N ALA A 69 2.19 3.34 -2.24
CA ALA A 69 3.36 3.78 -3.01
C ALA A 69 3.66 5.27 -2.80
N GLU A 70 2.63 6.11 -2.95
CA GLU A 70 2.78 7.56 -3.09
C GLU A 70 2.31 8.34 -1.86
N GLY A 71 1.40 7.78 -1.06
CA GLY A 71 0.74 8.48 0.04
C GLY A 71 1.71 8.88 1.16
N MET A 72 1.50 10.08 1.69
CA MET A 72 2.08 10.50 2.96
C MET A 72 1.23 9.97 4.12
N ARG A 73 1.71 10.13 5.35
CA ARG A 73 1.05 9.58 6.55
C ARG A 73 -0.43 9.96 6.64
N GLU A 74 -0.74 11.23 6.38
CA GLU A 74 -2.11 11.74 6.42
C GLU A 74 -2.99 11.09 5.35
N ASP A 75 -2.50 10.99 4.11
CA ASP A 75 -3.18 10.29 3.02
C ASP A 75 -3.44 8.82 3.38
N ILE A 76 -2.43 8.14 3.93
CA ILE A 76 -2.53 6.74 4.36
C ILE A 76 -3.62 6.57 5.43
N CYS A 77 -3.63 7.43 6.45
CA CYS A 77 -4.61 7.34 7.54
C CYS A 77 -6.03 7.68 7.06
N ALA A 78 -6.17 8.62 6.12
CA ALA A 78 -7.45 9.09 5.61
C ALA A 78 -8.05 8.20 4.50
N LEU A 79 -7.23 7.48 3.74
CA LEU A 79 -7.67 6.71 2.57
C LEU A 79 -7.66 5.21 2.79
N LEU A 80 -6.83 4.68 3.69
CA LEU A 80 -6.84 3.25 4.00
C LEU A 80 -7.79 2.96 5.16
N ASN A 81 -8.53 1.89 5.03
CA ASN A 81 -9.31 1.29 6.11
C ASN A 81 -8.56 0.06 6.62
N ARG A 82 -8.45 -0.08 7.94
CA ARG A 82 -7.77 -1.23 8.56
C ARG A 82 -8.24 -2.58 8.04
N ARG A 83 -9.55 -2.85 8.07
CA ARG A 83 -10.10 -4.18 7.75
C ARG A 83 -9.85 -4.52 6.29
N LEU A 84 -10.11 -3.58 5.40
CA LEU A 84 -9.87 -3.76 3.97
C LEU A 84 -8.38 -3.92 3.66
N LEU A 85 -7.50 -3.21 4.39
CA LEU A 85 -6.06 -3.39 4.23
C LEU A 85 -5.65 -4.81 4.63
N GLU A 86 -6.11 -5.31 5.77
CA GLU A 86 -5.85 -6.68 6.22
C GLU A 86 -6.37 -7.70 5.19
N GLU A 87 -7.59 -7.52 4.66
CA GLU A 87 -8.15 -8.39 3.62
C GLU A 87 -7.31 -8.39 2.32
N GLN A 88 -6.80 -7.25 1.90
CA GLN A 88 -6.08 -7.09 0.63
C GLN A 88 -4.56 -7.28 0.74
N TRP A 89 -4.01 -7.25 1.96
CA TRP A 89 -2.58 -7.32 2.20
C TRP A 89 -1.90 -8.50 1.52
N PRO A 90 -2.46 -9.74 1.51
CA PRO A 90 -1.81 -10.86 0.84
C PRO A 90 -1.60 -10.65 -0.67
N LEU A 91 -2.44 -9.86 -1.34
CA LEU A 91 -2.23 -9.46 -2.73
C LEU A 91 -1.27 -8.27 -2.84
N LEU A 92 -1.46 -7.25 -2.00
CA LEU A 92 -0.64 -6.04 -2.01
C LEU A 92 0.83 -6.38 -1.77
N ARG A 93 1.15 -7.24 -0.80
CA ARG A 93 2.52 -7.64 -0.46
C ARG A 93 3.28 -8.33 -1.59
N ARG A 94 2.59 -8.83 -2.62
CA ARG A 94 3.19 -9.43 -3.82
C ARG A 94 3.58 -8.38 -4.86
N VAL A 95 2.89 -7.24 -4.88
CA VAL A 95 3.09 -6.16 -5.86
C VAL A 95 3.78 -4.92 -5.29
N LEU A 96 3.86 -4.80 -3.96
CA LEU A 96 4.63 -3.76 -3.29
C LEU A 96 6.13 -3.95 -3.51
N VAL A 97 6.84 -2.83 -3.61
CA VAL A 97 8.31 -2.86 -3.59
C VAL A 97 8.81 -3.50 -2.28
N PRO A 98 9.85 -4.35 -2.30
CA PRO A 98 10.28 -5.12 -1.14
C PRO A 98 10.57 -4.26 0.10
N ALA A 99 11.08 -3.05 -0.12
CA ALA A 99 11.37 -2.09 0.94
C ALA A 99 10.12 -1.61 1.68
N ALA A 100 9.07 -1.22 0.94
CA ALA A 100 7.79 -0.81 1.52
C ALA A 100 7.15 -1.98 2.28
N ARG A 101 7.08 -3.17 1.66
CA ARG A 101 6.56 -4.38 2.30
C ARG A 101 7.25 -4.65 3.64
N ARG A 102 8.59 -4.69 3.66
CA ARG A 102 9.38 -4.94 4.87
C ARG A 102 9.14 -3.90 5.95
N VAL A 103 8.97 -2.63 5.60
CA VAL A 103 8.66 -1.58 6.58
C VAL A 103 7.29 -1.84 7.21
N TRP A 104 6.27 -2.11 6.41
CA TRP A 104 4.92 -2.38 6.91
C TRP A 104 4.85 -3.65 7.76
N GLU A 105 5.42 -4.77 7.30
CA GLU A 105 5.38 -6.06 8.02
C GLU A 105 6.20 -6.04 9.32
N ARG A 106 7.32 -5.29 9.37
CA ARG A 106 8.04 -5.08 10.63
C ARG A 106 7.25 -4.22 11.61
N ARG A 107 6.50 -3.24 11.10
CA ARG A 107 5.72 -2.32 11.93
C ARG A 107 4.42 -2.94 12.44
N PHE A 108 3.83 -3.82 11.64
CA PHE A 108 2.56 -4.49 11.87
C PHE A 108 2.73 -6.00 11.62
N PRO A 109 3.23 -6.75 12.61
CA PRO A 109 3.44 -8.20 12.48
C PRO A 109 2.14 -8.96 12.13
N GLU A 110 0.98 -8.42 12.50
CA GLU A 110 -0.33 -8.97 12.12
C GLU A 110 -0.52 -9.07 10.60
N LEU A 111 0.04 -8.13 9.81
CA LEU A 111 -0.02 -8.19 8.34
C LEU A 111 0.86 -9.30 7.76
N ALA A 112 2.01 -9.56 8.37
CA ALA A 112 2.91 -10.64 7.96
C ALA A 112 2.31 -12.02 8.26
N ALA A 113 1.56 -12.13 9.35
CA ALA A 113 0.91 -13.37 9.78
C ALA A 113 -0.31 -13.74 8.93
N LEU A 114 -0.81 -12.83 8.08
CA LEU A 114 -1.95 -13.11 7.22
C LEU A 114 -1.63 -14.24 6.24
N PRO A 115 -2.53 -15.23 6.10
CA PRO A 115 -2.33 -16.33 5.17
C PRO A 115 -2.21 -15.79 3.76
N GLU A 116 -1.49 -16.53 2.90
CA GLU A 116 -1.58 -16.28 1.46
C GLU A 116 -3.04 -16.38 1.03
N MET A 117 -3.54 -15.36 0.34
CA MET A 117 -4.89 -15.41 -0.19
C MET A 117 -4.91 -16.34 -1.40
N THR A 118 -5.87 -17.28 -1.42
CA THR A 118 -6.20 -18.06 -2.61
C THR A 118 -6.53 -17.10 -3.75
N ARG A 119 -5.96 -17.32 -4.95
CA ARG A 119 -6.12 -16.46 -6.12
C ARG A 119 -7.62 -16.11 -6.33
N PRO A 120 -8.05 -14.86 -6.11
CA PRO A 120 -9.46 -14.53 -6.15
C PRO A 120 -9.94 -14.35 -7.59
N ALA A 121 -11.20 -14.72 -7.84
CA ALA A 121 -11.81 -14.70 -9.17
C ALA A 121 -11.74 -13.33 -9.86
N PHE A 122 -11.73 -12.23 -9.09
CA PHE A 122 -11.58 -10.91 -9.67
C PHE A 122 -10.19 -10.68 -10.27
N LEU A 123 -9.16 -11.50 -10.03
CA LEU A 123 -7.87 -11.43 -10.75
C LEU A 123 -7.86 -12.24 -12.05
N ASP A 124 -8.86 -13.09 -12.29
CA ASP A 124 -8.91 -13.99 -13.45
C ASP A 124 -9.61 -13.36 -14.67
N ALA A 125 -10.42 -12.31 -14.46
CA ALA A 125 -11.08 -11.57 -15.54
C ALA A 125 -10.10 -10.62 -16.29
N ALA A 126 -9.05 -11.17 -16.87
CA ALA A 126 -8.16 -10.47 -17.79
C ALA A 126 -8.21 -11.17 -19.15
N ALA A 127 -9.18 -10.76 -19.97
CA ALA A 127 -9.17 -10.84 -21.43
C ALA A 127 -10.07 -9.72 -21.97
#